data_AF-A0A013WWG6-F1
#
_entry.id   AF-A0A013WWG6-F1
#
_cell.length_a   1.000
_cell.length_b   1.000
_cell.length_c   1.000
_cell.angle_alpha   90.00
_cell.angle_beta   90.00
_cell.angle_gamma   90.00
#
_symmetry.space_group_name_H-M   'P 1'
#
loop_
_entity.id
_entity.type
_entity.pdbx_description
1 polymer ?
#
loop_
_entity_poly.entity_id
_entity_poly.type
_entity_poly.pdbx_seq_one_letter_code
_entity_poly.pdbx_strand_id
1 'polypeptide(L)' 'MKEFVTQTNIERFENLLASETDACKATTLRGLLAVEKAKAVAARRSEPGDIRVISAVPVI' A
#
# COMPACT_ATOMS: atom_id res chain seq x y z
N MET A 1 12.48 -7.15 3.32
CA MET A 1 13.18 -6.01 2.68
C MET A 1 12.24 -5.10 1.87
N LYS A 2 11.48 -5.61 0.89
CA LYS A 2 10.64 -4.78 0.00
C LYS A 2 9.54 -3.98 0.72
N GLU A 3 8.85 -4.58 1.68
CA GLU A 3 7.81 -3.87 2.45
C GLU A 3 8.35 -2.73 3.31
N PHE A 4 9.54 -2.92 3.89
CA PHE A 4 10.23 -1.90 4.67
C PHE A 4 10.59 -0.68 3.81
N VAL A 5 11.04 -0.91 2.57
CA VAL A 5 11.33 0.17 1.61
C VAL A 5 10.06 0.93 1.24
N THR A 6 8.95 0.21 0.98
CA THR A 6 7.67 0.85 0.67
C THR A 6 7.11 1.68 1.83
N GLN A 7 7.17 1.16 3.07
CA GLN A 7 6.77 1.90 4.27
C GLN A 7 7.62 3.17 4.46
N THR A 8 8.94 3.06 4.37
CA THR A 8 9.87 4.20 4.49
C THR A 8 9.61 5.26 3.41
N ASN A 9 9.32 4.84 2.17
CA ASN A 9 9.01 5.76 1.09
C ASN A 9 7.69 6.52 1.33
N ILE A 10 6.66 5.85 1.86
CA ILE A 10 5.38 6.46 2.21
C ILE A 10 5.59 7.55 3.25
N GLU A 11 6.27 7.25 4.36
CA GLU A 11 6.56 8.22 5.43
C GLU A 11 7.36 9.41 4.90
N ARG A 12 8.37 9.16 4.05
CA ARG A 12 9.19 10.22 3.46
C ARG A 12 8.37 11.16 2.57
N PHE A 13 7.47 10.62 1.75
CA PHE A 13 6.61 11.44 0.89
C PHE A 13 5.56 12.21 1.68
N GLU A 14 5.00 11.64 2.76
CA GLU A 14 4.08 12.35 3.65
C GLU A 14 4.77 13.52 4.36
N ASN A 15 5.99 13.31 4.87
CA ASN A 15 6.80 14.38 5.48
C ASN A 15 7.15 15.49 4.48
N LEU A 16 7.56 15.14 3.26
CA LEU A 16 7.84 16.12 2.21
C LEU A 16 6.59 16.92 1.86
N LEU A 17 5.44 16.25 1.71
CA LEU A 17 4.17 16.89 1.39
C LEU A 17 3.70 17.86 2.48
N ALA A 18 3.94 17.55 3.76
CA ALA A 18 3.61 18.42 4.88
C ALA A 18 4.39 19.74 4.87
N SER A 19 5.59 19.75 4.30
CA SER A 19 6.45 20.94 4.19
C SER A 19 6.40 21.65 2.83
N GLU A 20 5.71 21.06 1.84
CA GLU A 20 5.70 21.57 0.47
C GLU A 20 4.66 22.69 0.29
N THR A 21 5.12 23.83 -0.21
CA THR A 21 4.28 25.02 -0.43
C THR A 21 3.92 25.20 -1.91
N ASP A 22 4.66 24.55 -2.81
CA ASP A 22 4.38 24.58 -4.24
C ASP A 22 3.26 23.59 -4.61
N ALA A 23 2.18 24.10 -5.19
CA ALA A 23 1.01 23.30 -5.55
C ALA A 23 1.30 22.24 -6.63
N CYS A 24 2.22 22.52 -7.55
CA CYS A 24 2.61 21.60 -8.62
C CYS A 24 3.45 20.44 -8.04
N LYS A 25 4.41 20.75 -7.18
CA LYS A 25 5.20 19.74 -6.46
C LYS A 25 4.34 18.92 -5.52
N ALA A 26 3.42 19.54 -4.77
CA ALA A 26 2.49 18.84 -3.90
C ALA A 26 1.61 17.85 -4.67
N THR A 27 1.15 18.23 -5.88
CA THR A 27 0.39 17.33 -6.76
C THR A 27 1.23 16.13 -7.20
N THR A 28 2.48 16.37 -7.59
CA THR A 28 3.41 15.30 -7.98
C THR A 28 3.69 14.36 -6.80
N LEU A 29 3.95 14.91 -5.61
CA LEU A 29 4.18 14.15 -4.38
C LEU A 29 2.97 13.29 -3.98
N ARG A 30 1.74 13.82 -4.12
CA ARG A 30 0.50 13.05 -3.90
C ARG A 30 0.38 11.87 -4.87
N GLY A 31 0.75 12.07 -6.14
CA GLY A 31 0.77 10.99 -7.14
C GLY A 31 1.75 9.89 -6.77
N LEU A 32 2.98 10.24 -6.39
CA LEU A 32 3.99 9.29 -5.95
C LEU A 32 3.58 8.54 -4.67
N LEU A 33 2.99 9.25 -3.71
CA LEU A 33 2.46 8.66 -2.48
C LEU A 33 1.35 7.64 -2.77
N ALA A 34 0.43 7.95 -3.70
CA ALA A 34 -0.63 7.03 -4.10
C ALA A 34 -0.07 5.74 -4.72
N VAL A 35 0.98 5.84 -5.54
CA VAL A 35 1.66 4.68 -6.14
C VAL A 35 2.29 3.79 -5.06
N GLU A 36 3.02 4.36 -4.10
CA GLU A 36 3.62 3.58 -3.01
C GLU A 36 2.56 2.94 -2.09
N LYS A 37 1.46 3.65 -1.80
CA LYS A 37 0.32 3.09 -1.06
C LYS A 37 -0.33 1.92 -1.81
N ALA A 38 -0.48 2.01 -3.12
CA ALA A 38 -0.99 0.91 -3.94
C ALA A 38 -0.07 -0.32 -3.91
N LYS A 39 1.26 -0.12 -3.94
CA LYS A 39 2.24 -1.21 -3.78
C LYS A 39 2.11 -1.91 -2.42
N ALA A 40 1.91 -1.15 -1.34
CA ALA A 40 1.70 -1.70 -0.01
C ALA A 40 0.41 -2.56 0.06
N VAL A 41 -0.67 -2.12 -0.59
CA VAL A 41 -1.93 -2.90 -0.68
C VAL A 41 -1.74 -4.17 -1.52
N ALA A 42 -1.04 -4.08 -2.65
CA ALA A 42 -0.78 -5.24 -3.51
C ALA A 42 0.10 -6.28 -2.81
N ALA A 43 1.10 -5.85 -2.02
CA ALA A 43 1.93 -6.75 -1.22
C ALA A 43 1.07 -7.57 -0.24
N ARG A 44 0.14 -6.92 0.48
CA ARG A 44 -0.78 -7.58 1.42
C ARG A 44 -1.77 -8.54 0.74
N ARG A 45 -2.22 -8.22 -0.47
CA ARG A 45 -3.10 -9.10 -1.26
C ARG A 45 -2.39 -10.33 -1.84
N SER A 46 -1.07 -10.32 -1.85
CA SER A 46 -0.25 -11.41 -2.38
C SER A 46 0.15 -12.42 -1.30
N GLU A 47 -0.22 -12.20 -0.04
CA GLU A 47 -0.08 -13.22 1.00
C GLU A 47 -1.15 -14.32 0.78
N PRO A 48 -0.76 -15.57 0.49
CA PRO A 48 -1.69 -16.67 0.34
C PRO A 48 -2.12 -17.12 1.74
N GLY A 49 -3.16 -16.50 2.29
CA GLY A 49 -3.70 -16.84 3.60
C GLY A 49 -5.21 -16.62 3.66
N ASP A 50 -5.95 -17.70 3.85
CA ASP A 50 -7.40 -17.79 4.09
C ASP A 50 -8.36 -17.54 2.92
N ILE A 51 -8.25 -18.37 1.87
CA ILE A 51 -9.46 -18.98 1.30
C ILE A 51 -9.67 -20.30 2.03
N ARG A 52 -10.29 -20.27 3.22
CA ARG A 52 -10.86 -21.49 3.80
C ARG A 52 -12.10 -21.84 2.99
N VAL A 53 -11.91 -22.69 1.99
CA VAL A 53 -13.00 -23.45 1.39
C VAL A 53 -13.52 -24.41 2.46
N ILE A 54 -14.38 -23.93 3.35
CA ILE A 54 -15.28 -24.81 4.11
C ILE A 54 -16.36 -25.25 3.13
N SER A 55 -16.01 -26.23 2.29
CA SER A 55 -17.00 -27.04 1.59
C SER A 55 -17.66 -27.89 2.67
N ALA A 56 -18.81 -27.45 3.14
CA ALA A 56 -19.66 -28.22 4.03
C ALA A 56 -20.01 -29.53 3.32
N VAL A 57 -19.53 -30.65 3.87
CA VAL A 57 -19.95 -32.00 3.48
C VAL A 57 -21.39 -32.18 3.96
N PRO A 58 -22.38 -32.45 3.09
CA PRO A 58 -23.62 -33.04 3.55
C PRO A 58 -23.38 -34.56 3.69
N VAL A 59 -23.37 -35.03 4.93
CA VAL A 59 -23.53 -36.45 5.25
C VAL A 59 -24.95 -36.84 4.86
N ILE A 60 -25.09 -37.81 3.96
CA ILE A 60 -26.32 -38.59 3.73
C ILE A 60 -25.98 -40.03 4.07
#